data_AF-A0A2P4Z444-F1
#
_entry.id   AF-A0A2P4Z444-F1
#
_cell.length_a   1.000
_cell.length_b   1.000
_cell.length_c   1.000
_cell.angle_alpha   90.00
_cell.angle_beta   90.00
_cell.angle_gamma   90.00
#
_symmetry.space_group_name_H-M   'P 1'
#
loop_
_entity.id
_entity.type
_entity.pdbx_description
1 polymer ?
#
loop_
_entity_poly.entity_id
_entity_poly.type
_entity_poly.pdbx_seq_one_letter_code
_entity_poly.pdbx_strand_id
1 'polypeptide(L)'
;MTEIKKIRSRSPSPIGGNCEPKRIKADSFAIGEETRFSLIKQLEYYFSDKNLKTDSFFQNIMRSDPENRLFVSYLLNCSKIKNLGITKEEEIIDALKGHEMIFIEFNQDGRAMIKLNKNLPDLESKKKTKEKNLINSKDLHAGGCILKIMNLPETASWSSVKDSIKDKLKELQPESQNLIRYVSQTTQDGTCYILLKPFKNDKSLIENMELKFGEENIPISLADQDEARRIIHSVFPRHIQKEREKELNKQKMAFMSMPIVVGGQTFASIEHLRRCIKEVLDQSEVNTVFEKESLIYKVLLSILEYHPKREKKIKGVDSICIRIHENSTNKDDLCSKCFYIVRKSPDGTEEFEDFSINKCLQQLSRNPPLSSKLEEASNENGAEC
;
A
#
# COMPACT_ATOMS: atom_id res chain seq x y z
N MET A 1 8.52 -35.77 -18.29
CA MET A 1 9.33 -34.65 -18.80
C MET A 1 8.38 -33.71 -19.54
N THR A 2 8.07 -32.56 -18.95
CA THR A 2 7.13 -31.60 -19.54
C THR A 2 7.81 -30.24 -19.50
N GLU A 3 8.31 -29.84 -20.67
CA GLU A 3 9.05 -28.60 -20.91
C GLU A 3 8.14 -27.37 -20.79
N ILE A 4 8.65 -26.35 -20.11
CA ILE A 4 8.02 -25.03 -20.01
C ILE A 4 8.14 -24.34 -21.38
N LYS A 5 7.00 -24.16 -22.07
CA LYS A 5 6.94 -23.39 -23.31
C LYS A 5 7.21 -21.90 -23.04
N LYS A 6 8.21 -21.39 -23.73
CA LYS A 6 8.65 -19.99 -23.83
C LYS A 6 7.55 -19.12 -24.47
N ILE A 7 6.90 -18.24 -23.70
CA ILE A 7 5.85 -17.34 -24.21
C ILE A 7 6.45 -15.97 -24.57
N ARG A 8 6.32 -15.59 -25.84
CA ARG A 8 6.71 -14.29 -26.40
C ARG A 8 5.67 -13.22 -26.05
N SER A 9 6.18 -12.03 -25.70
CA SER A 9 5.42 -10.80 -25.47
C SER A 9 4.69 -10.32 -26.74
N ARG A 10 3.40 -10.00 -26.63
CA ARG A 10 2.69 -9.14 -27.59
C ARG A 10 2.02 -7.99 -26.84
N SER A 11 2.42 -6.77 -27.18
CA SER A 11 1.80 -5.53 -26.75
C SER A 11 0.44 -5.34 -27.44
N PRO A 12 -0.58 -4.78 -26.78
CA PRO A 12 -1.84 -4.46 -27.42
C PRO A 12 -1.82 -3.05 -28.04
N SER A 13 -2.28 -2.95 -29.29
CA SER A 13 -2.63 -1.68 -29.96
C SER A 13 -4.10 -1.32 -29.71
N PRO A 14 -4.48 -0.03 -29.82
CA PRO A 14 -5.77 0.48 -29.38
C PRO A 14 -6.87 0.33 -30.46
N ILE A 15 -8.08 -0.02 -30.04
CA ILE A 15 -9.28 0.03 -30.89
C ILE A 15 -10.20 1.12 -30.34
N GLY A 16 -10.35 2.19 -31.13
CA GLY A 16 -11.41 3.18 -30.97
C GLY A 16 -12.68 2.74 -31.68
N GLY A 17 -13.83 3.09 -31.12
CA GLY A 17 -15.15 2.87 -31.71
C GLY A 17 -16.21 3.62 -30.91
N ASN A 18 -16.62 4.78 -31.44
CA ASN A 18 -17.79 5.55 -30.98
C ASN A 18 -19.07 4.76 -31.22
N CYS A 19 -19.98 4.72 -30.25
CA CYS A 19 -21.39 4.40 -30.46
C CYS A 19 -22.26 5.37 -29.66
N GLU A 20 -23.01 6.22 -30.36
CA GLU A 20 -24.04 7.10 -29.81
C GLU A 20 -25.28 6.33 -29.30
N PRO A 21 -26.03 6.88 -28.34
CA PRO A 21 -27.12 6.18 -27.68
C PRO A 21 -28.44 6.25 -28.46
N LYS A 22 -29.04 5.10 -28.75
CA LYS A 22 -30.43 4.99 -29.22
C LYS A 22 -31.40 5.14 -28.05
N ARG A 23 -32.32 6.11 -28.15
CA ARG A 23 -33.48 6.29 -27.25
C ARG A 23 -34.38 5.04 -27.28
N ILE A 24 -34.72 4.52 -26.10
CA ILE A 24 -35.81 3.54 -25.92
C ILE A 24 -36.81 4.10 -24.92
N LYS A 25 -38.08 3.92 -25.26
CA LYS A 25 -39.28 4.47 -24.62
C LYS A 25 -39.53 3.87 -23.24
N ALA A 26 -40.27 4.62 -22.44
CA ALA A 26 -40.73 4.26 -21.10
C ALA A 26 -41.65 3.04 -21.13
N ASP A 27 -41.26 1.99 -20.41
CA ASP A 27 -42.15 0.96 -19.86
C ASP A 27 -41.56 0.49 -18.51
N SER A 28 -42.46 0.13 -17.60
CA SER A 28 -42.27 -0.15 -16.17
C SER A 28 -41.05 -1.00 -15.79
N PHE A 29 -40.16 -0.46 -14.96
CA PHE A 29 -39.02 -1.18 -14.37
C PHE A 29 -39.48 -1.93 -13.10
N ALA A 30 -39.75 -3.22 -13.22
CA ALA A 30 -39.75 -4.12 -12.08
C ALA A 30 -38.30 -4.51 -11.77
N ILE A 31 -37.81 -4.16 -10.58
CA ILE A 31 -36.50 -4.59 -10.09
C ILE A 31 -36.55 -6.10 -9.90
N GLY A 32 -35.58 -6.83 -10.45
CA GLY A 32 -35.45 -8.28 -10.17
C GLY A 32 -35.33 -8.53 -8.67
N GLU A 33 -36.02 -9.55 -8.15
CA GLU A 33 -36.10 -9.84 -6.71
C GLU A 33 -34.71 -9.96 -6.04
N GLU A 34 -33.72 -10.48 -6.77
CA GLU A 34 -32.34 -10.60 -6.34
C GLU A 34 -31.64 -9.24 -6.14
N THR A 35 -31.84 -8.30 -7.06
CA THR A 35 -31.30 -6.93 -6.95
C THR A 35 -31.96 -6.18 -5.80
N ARG A 36 -33.27 -6.38 -5.60
CA ARG A 36 -34.01 -5.82 -4.46
C ARG A 36 -33.48 -6.34 -3.13
N PHE A 37 -33.26 -7.65 -3.01
CA PHE A 37 -32.69 -8.24 -1.80
C PHE A 37 -31.27 -7.74 -1.50
N SER A 38 -30.43 -7.65 -2.55
CA SER A 38 -29.07 -7.13 -2.42
C SER A 38 -29.02 -5.68 -1.99
N LEU A 39 -29.95 -4.85 -2.51
CA LEU A 39 -30.15 -3.46 -2.12
C LEU A 39 -30.56 -3.33 -0.66
N ILE A 40 -31.60 -4.04 -0.21
CA ILE A 40 -32.08 -3.98 1.19
C ILE A 40 -30.94 -4.31 2.14
N LYS A 41 -30.25 -5.44 1.93
CA LYS A 41 -29.12 -5.85 2.77
C LYS A 41 -27.97 -4.83 2.75
N GLN A 42 -27.79 -4.08 1.66
CA GLN A 42 -26.79 -3.02 1.60
C GLN A 42 -27.21 -1.77 2.39
N LEU A 43 -28.50 -1.43 2.38
CA LEU A 43 -29.06 -0.34 3.18
C LEU A 43 -29.05 -0.69 4.66
N GLU A 44 -29.46 -1.90 5.04
CA GLU A 44 -29.34 -2.40 6.42
C GLU A 44 -27.91 -2.34 6.94
N TYR A 45 -26.92 -2.67 6.10
CA TYR A 45 -25.51 -2.53 6.47
C TYR A 45 -25.14 -1.07 6.73
N TYR A 46 -25.51 -0.15 5.83
CA TYR A 46 -25.18 1.28 6.00
C TYR A 46 -25.78 1.86 7.28
N PHE A 47 -27.01 1.46 7.61
CA PHE A 47 -27.73 1.93 8.79
C PHE A 47 -27.58 1.00 10.00
N SER A 48 -26.72 -0.02 9.94
CA SER A 48 -26.42 -0.86 11.09
C SER A 48 -25.63 -0.07 12.14
N ASP A 49 -25.85 -0.39 13.42
CA ASP A 49 -25.13 0.26 14.52
C ASP A 49 -23.60 0.17 14.34
N LYS A 50 -23.12 -0.97 13.84
CA LYS A 50 -21.69 -1.21 13.59
C LYS A 50 -21.11 -0.25 12.53
N ASN A 51 -21.85 0.03 11.46
CA ASN A 51 -21.40 0.96 10.43
C ASN A 51 -21.57 2.41 10.90
N LEU A 52 -22.76 2.78 11.35
CA LEU A 52 -23.10 4.13 11.79
C LEU A 52 -22.17 4.63 12.89
N LYS A 53 -21.76 3.80 13.85
CA LYS A 53 -20.76 4.18 14.87
C LYS A 53 -19.47 4.80 14.29
N THR A 54 -19.07 4.41 13.09
CA THR A 54 -17.81 4.82 12.48
C THR A 54 -17.97 5.68 11.22
N ASP A 55 -19.17 5.75 10.68
CA ASP A 55 -19.48 6.44 9.42
C ASP A 55 -19.83 7.90 9.67
N SER A 56 -18.80 8.75 9.59
CA SER A 56 -18.96 10.19 9.80
C SER A 56 -19.85 10.86 8.74
N PHE A 57 -19.97 10.30 7.53
CA PHE A 57 -20.74 10.94 6.47
C PHE A 57 -22.24 10.89 6.80
N PHE A 58 -22.77 9.69 7.01
CA PHE A 58 -24.20 9.55 7.35
C PHE A 58 -24.53 10.13 8.73
N GLN A 59 -23.65 9.93 9.73
CA GLN A 59 -23.87 10.52 11.06
C GLN A 59 -23.94 12.05 11.03
N ASN A 60 -23.02 12.72 10.32
CA ASN A 60 -23.02 14.17 10.27
C ASN A 60 -24.26 14.71 9.58
N ILE A 61 -24.71 14.08 8.50
CA ILE A 61 -25.90 14.52 7.77
C ILE A 61 -27.16 14.29 8.62
N MET A 62 -27.32 13.09 9.21
CA MET A 62 -28.49 12.80 10.03
C MET A 62 -28.53 13.68 11.29
N ARG A 63 -27.41 13.87 12.00
CA ARG A 63 -27.36 14.77 13.18
C ARG A 63 -27.55 16.25 12.84
N SER A 64 -27.37 16.65 11.59
CA SER A 64 -27.65 18.02 11.14
C SER A 64 -29.15 18.28 10.97
N ASP A 65 -29.95 17.23 10.81
CA ASP A 65 -31.40 17.32 10.76
C ASP A 65 -32.00 17.12 12.18
N PRO A 66 -32.93 17.99 12.63
CA PRO A 66 -33.54 17.87 13.96
C PRO A 66 -34.24 16.53 14.23
N GLU A 67 -34.66 15.81 13.19
CA GLU A 67 -35.34 14.53 13.28
C GLU A 67 -34.47 13.34 12.82
N ASN A 68 -33.15 13.53 12.68
CA ASN A 68 -32.21 12.49 12.26
C ASN A 68 -32.51 11.90 10.87
N ARG A 69 -32.90 12.75 9.91
CA ARG A 69 -33.31 12.35 8.56
C ARG A 69 -32.20 12.48 7.51
N LEU A 70 -32.27 11.67 6.45
CA LEU A 70 -31.29 11.64 5.36
C LEU A 70 -32.00 11.63 3.99
N PHE A 71 -31.67 12.54 3.07
CA PHE A 71 -32.20 12.48 1.71
C PHE A 71 -31.79 11.20 0.96
N VAL A 72 -32.74 10.57 0.26
CA VAL A 72 -32.51 9.36 -0.56
C VAL A 72 -31.46 9.62 -1.65
N SER A 73 -31.37 10.86 -2.15
CA SER A 73 -30.36 11.28 -3.12
C SER A 73 -28.90 11.03 -2.66
N TYR A 74 -28.63 11.04 -1.35
CA TYR A 74 -27.29 10.73 -0.83
C TYR A 74 -26.92 9.26 -1.04
N LEU A 75 -27.89 8.34 -1.02
CA LEU A 75 -27.66 6.91 -1.24
C LEU A 75 -27.30 6.60 -2.70
N LEU A 76 -27.88 7.34 -3.66
CA LEU A 76 -27.54 7.21 -5.07
C LEU A 76 -26.06 7.54 -5.34
N ASN A 77 -25.43 8.34 -4.48
CA ASN A 77 -24.02 8.67 -4.60
C ASN A 77 -23.08 7.58 -4.07
N CYS A 78 -23.59 6.60 -3.32
CA CYS A 78 -22.77 5.52 -2.76
C CYS A 78 -22.33 4.54 -3.85
N SER A 79 -21.03 4.24 -3.91
CA SER A 79 -20.45 3.37 -4.95
C SER A 79 -21.13 2.00 -5.05
N LYS A 80 -21.50 1.38 -3.93
CA LYS A 80 -22.17 0.07 -3.97
C LYS A 80 -23.59 0.13 -4.53
N ILE A 81 -24.32 1.23 -4.32
CA ILE A 81 -25.66 1.43 -4.89
C ILE A 81 -25.54 1.66 -6.41
N LYS A 82 -24.56 2.44 -6.84
CA LYS A 82 -24.24 2.63 -8.28
C LYS A 82 -23.87 1.32 -8.95
N ASN A 83 -23.08 0.46 -8.29
CA ASN A 83 -22.66 -0.83 -8.84
C ASN A 83 -23.82 -1.82 -8.97
N LEU A 84 -24.88 -1.69 -8.17
CA LEU A 84 -26.12 -2.46 -8.31
C LEU A 84 -27.00 -1.97 -9.47
N GLY A 85 -26.55 -0.95 -10.22
CA GLY A 85 -27.29 -0.38 -11.35
C GLY A 85 -28.45 0.53 -10.95
N ILE A 86 -28.57 0.88 -9.67
CA ILE A 86 -29.65 1.71 -9.16
C ILE A 86 -29.36 3.17 -9.48
N THR A 87 -30.27 3.79 -10.22
CA THR A 87 -30.06 5.15 -10.74
C THR A 87 -31.17 6.12 -10.34
N LYS A 88 -32.30 5.60 -9.84
CA LYS A 88 -33.48 6.40 -9.48
C LYS A 88 -33.83 6.26 -8.01
N GLU A 89 -34.34 7.33 -7.42
CA GLU A 89 -34.81 7.32 -6.02
C GLU A 89 -36.01 6.39 -5.82
N GLU A 90 -36.88 6.30 -6.83
CA GLU A 90 -38.07 5.44 -6.87
C GLU A 90 -37.74 3.96 -6.60
N GLU A 91 -36.59 3.48 -7.09
CA GLU A 91 -36.15 2.10 -6.93
C GLU A 91 -35.79 1.78 -5.47
N ILE A 92 -35.20 2.75 -4.77
CA ILE A 92 -34.90 2.65 -3.35
C ILE A 92 -36.20 2.74 -2.53
N ILE A 93 -37.10 3.64 -2.93
CA ILE A 93 -38.39 3.82 -2.27
C ILE A 93 -39.21 2.54 -2.34
N ASP A 94 -39.30 1.93 -3.53
CA ASP A 94 -40.07 0.70 -3.73
C ASP A 94 -39.46 -0.50 -2.99
N ALA A 95 -38.13 -0.60 -2.96
CA ALA A 95 -37.44 -1.65 -2.22
C ALA A 95 -37.68 -1.57 -0.70
N LEU A 96 -37.78 -0.35 -0.17
CA LEU A 96 -37.97 -0.07 1.26
C LEU A 96 -39.45 -0.04 1.71
N LYS A 97 -40.43 -0.13 0.79
CA LYS A 97 -41.85 -0.23 1.16
C LYS A 97 -42.08 -1.44 2.08
N GLY A 98 -42.54 -1.18 3.31
CA GLY A 98 -42.83 -2.23 4.29
C GLY A 98 -41.63 -2.71 5.11
N HIS A 99 -40.48 -2.03 5.03
CA HIS A 99 -39.30 -2.39 5.82
C HIS A 99 -39.43 -1.92 7.28
N GLU A 100 -39.05 -2.76 8.25
CA GLU A 100 -39.31 -2.52 9.69
C GLU A 100 -38.33 -1.53 10.35
N MET A 101 -37.10 -1.42 9.83
CA MET A 101 -36.04 -0.59 10.44
C MET A 101 -35.84 0.78 9.78
N ILE A 102 -36.28 0.95 8.53
CA ILE A 102 -35.96 2.10 7.68
C ILE A 102 -37.27 2.63 7.10
N PHE A 103 -37.66 3.84 7.48
CA PHE A 103 -38.88 4.49 7.01
C PHE A 103 -38.57 5.60 6.01
N ILE A 104 -39.51 5.84 5.12
CA ILE A 104 -39.44 6.92 4.13
C ILE A 104 -40.47 7.98 4.51
N GLU A 105 -39.99 9.20 4.70
CA GLU A 105 -40.80 10.41 4.88
C GLU A 105 -40.56 11.35 3.70
N PHE A 106 -41.55 12.16 3.34
CA PHE A 106 -41.39 13.19 2.33
C PHE A 106 -41.32 14.56 3.00
N ASN A 107 -40.35 15.38 2.59
CA ASN A 107 -40.28 16.77 3.06
C ASN A 107 -41.42 17.60 2.42
N GLN A 108 -41.61 18.83 2.91
CA GLN A 108 -42.54 19.82 2.34
C GLN A 108 -42.31 20.07 0.84
N ASP A 109 -41.06 19.92 0.37
CA ASP A 109 -40.67 20.03 -1.05
C ASP A 109 -40.92 18.74 -1.88
N GLY A 110 -41.56 17.72 -1.31
CA GLY A 110 -41.84 16.44 -1.98
C GLY A 110 -40.62 15.53 -2.15
N ARG A 111 -39.49 15.82 -1.51
CA ARG A 111 -38.28 14.99 -1.57
C ARG A 111 -38.30 13.86 -0.55
N ALA A 112 -37.90 12.66 -0.98
CA ALA A 112 -37.85 11.48 -0.11
C ALA A 112 -36.65 11.54 0.85
N MET A 113 -36.93 11.29 2.12
CA MET A 113 -35.98 11.23 3.23
C MET A 113 -36.13 9.92 3.98
N ILE A 114 -35.02 9.37 4.44
CA ILE A 114 -34.94 8.17 5.26
C ILE A 114 -34.85 8.57 6.73
N LYS A 115 -35.66 7.91 7.53
CA LYS A 115 -35.65 7.98 9.00
C LYS A 115 -35.51 6.58 9.58
N LEU A 116 -34.72 6.46 10.63
CA LEU A 116 -34.52 5.18 11.32
C LEU A 116 -35.50 5.07 12.48
N ASN A 117 -35.94 3.85 12.77
CA ASN A 117 -36.76 3.56 13.96
C ASN A 117 -35.97 3.71 15.28
N LYS A 118 -34.63 3.70 15.20
CA LYS A 118 -33.74 3.72 16.35
C LYS A 118 -32.96 5.02 16.43
N ASN A 119 -32.59 5.41 17.65
CA ASN A 119 -31.69 6.53 17.88
C ASN A 119 -30.31 6.24 17.28
N LEU A 120 -29.66 7.29 16.77
CA LEU A 120 -28.32 7.18 16.21
C LEU A 120 -27.32 6.77 17.31
N PRO A 121 -26.41 5.81 17.04
CA PRO A 121 -25.36 5.49 17.98
C PRO A 121 -24.36 6.65 18.12
N ASP A 122 -23.65 6.69 19.25
CA ASP A 122 -22.57 7.66 19.43
C ASP A 122 -21.49 7.49 18.38
N LEU A 123 -21.03 8.62 17.82
CA LEU A 123 -19.95 8.62 16.86
C LEU A 123 -18.66 8.25 17.58
N GLU A 124 -18.25 7.00 17.43
CA GLU A 124 -16.89 6.63 17.75
C GLU A 124 -16.01 7.24 16.66
N SER A 125 -15.10 8.13 17.05
CA SER A 125 -14.04 8.52 16.13
C SER A 125 -13.35 7.23 15.73
N LYS A 126 -13.59 6.77 14.50
CA LYS A 126 -12.93 5.59 13.93
C LYS A 126 -11.49 5.75 14.35
N LYS A 127 -10.96 4.84 15.19
CA LYS A 127 -9.52 4.80 15.46
C LYS A 127 -8.97 4.76 14.07
N LYS A 128 -8.49 5.90 13.57
CA LYS A 128 -7.80 5.92 12.30
C LYS A 128 -6.75 4.88 12.57
N THR A 129 -6.84 3.72 11.92
CA THR A 129 -5.67 2.89 11.74
C THR A 129 -4.80 3.82 10.95
N LYS A 130 -4.09 4.67 11.68
CA LYS A 130 -3.05 5.51 11.18
C LYS A 130 -1.91 4.52 10.95
N GLU A 131 -2.10 3.60 10.02
CA GLU A 131 -1.21 3.61 8.88
C GLU A 131 -1.45 4.94 8.16
N LYS A 132 -1.12 6.04 8.86
CA LYS A 132 -0.53 7.15 8.18
C LYS A 132 0.65 6.45 7.53
N ASN A 133 0.59 6.36 6.22
CA ASN A 133 1.76 6.44 5.37
C ASN A 133 2.52 7.77 5.65
N LEU A 134 2.75 8.12 6.93
CA LEU A 134 3.99 8.74 7.30
C LEU A 134 5.00 7.75 6.77
N ILE A 135 5.93 8.28 6.01
CA ILE A 135 7.18 7.65 5.72
C ILE A 135 7.84 7.37 7.08
N ASN A 136 7.42 6.31 7.78
CA ASN A 136 8.24 5.57 8.73
C ASN A 136 9.21 4.73 7.89
N SER A 137 9.89 5.38 6.94
CA SER A 137 11.29 5.07 6.84
C SER A 137 11.80 5.36 8.24
N LYS A 138 12.29 4.34 8.96
CA LYS A 138 13.02 4.56 10.22
C LYS A 138 14.14 5.59 10.05
N ASP A 139 14.51 5.84 8.80
CA ASP A 139 15.55 6.73 8.37
C ASP A 139 15.01 7.92 7.54
N LEU A 140 14.96 9.10 8.16
CA LEU A 140 14.63 10.35 7.47
C LEU A 140 15.74 10.86 6.54
N HIS A 141 16.87 10.17 6.42
CA HIS A 141 17.89 10.47 5.41
C HIS A 141 17.77 9.60 4.17
N ALA A 142 16.86 8.62 4.13
CA ALA A 142 16.69 7.75 2.96
C ALA A 142 16.37 8.54 1.67
N GLY A 143 15.59 9.62 1.78
CA GLY A 143 15.30 10.53 0.66
C GLY A 143 16.40 11.54 0.34
N GLY A 144 17.54 11.46 1.03
CA GLY A 144 18.66 12.40 0.94
C GLY A 144 19.16 12.80 2.33
N CYS A 145 20.48 12.87 2.50
CA CYS A 145 21.10 13.31 3.75
C CYS A 145 20.73 14.76 4.07
N ILE A 146 20.43 15.01 5.33
CA ILE A 146 20.04 16.34 5.84
C ILE A 146 21.14 16.79 6.76
N LEU A 147 21.86 17.81 6.33
CA LEU A 147 23.01 18.34 7.04
C LEU A 147 22.61 19.56 7.85
N LYS A 148 23.30 19.74 8.96
CA LYS A 148 23.23 20.90 9.84
C LYS A 148 24.64 21.42 10.06
N ILE A 149 24.81 22.70 9.79
CA ILE A 149 26.06 23.43 10.01
C ILE A 149 25.73 24.55 10.97
N MET A 150 26.46 24.62 12.08
CA MET A 150 26.28 25.62 13.14
C MET A 150 27.51 26.51 13.24
N ASN A 151 27.37 27.66 13.90
CA ASN A 151 28.46 28.61 14.16
C ASN A 151 29.11 29.14 12.87
N LEU A 152 28.33 29.36 11.81
CA LEU A 152 28.83 30.03 10.61
C LEU A 152 29.13 31.50 10.92
N PRO A 153 30.25 32.05 10.43
CA PRO A 153 30.58 33.46 10.63
C PRO A 153 29.56 34.34 9.91
N GLU A 154 29.36 35.58 10.40
CA GLU A 154 28.39 36.52 9.80
C GLU A 154 28.69 36.86 8.34
N THR A 155 29.94 36.65 7.90
CA THR A 155 30.40 36.83 6.52
C THR A 155 30.05 35.64 5.61
N ALA A 156 29.68 34.47 6.15
CA ALA A 156 29.36 33.28 5.37
C ALA A 156 27.92 33.34 4.83
N SER A 157 27.81 33.75 3.55
CA SER A 157 26.57 33.64 2.80
C SER A 157 26.24 32.18 2.47
N TRP A 158 24.96 31.87 2.29
CA TRP A 158 24.49 30.56 1.84
C TRP A 158 25.16 30.09 0.53
N SER A 159 25.57 31.03 -0.34
CA SER A 159 26.27 30.72 -1.59
C SER A 159 27.70 30.21 -1.33
N SER A 160 28.43 30.86 -0.41
CA SER A 160 29.77 30.41 0.00
C SER A 160 29.72 29.02 0.65
N VAL A 161 28.70 28.76 1.48
CA VAL A 161 28.47 27.43 2.08
C VAL A 161 28.20 26.38 1.01
N LYS A 162 27.34 26.72 0.03
CA LYS A 162 27.02 25.82 -1.09
C LYS A 162 28.26 25.46 -1.91
N ASP A 163 29.09 26.44 -2.24
CA ASP A 163 30.29 26.22 -3.06
C ASP A 163 31.34 25.38 -2.31
N SER A 164 31.57 25.67 -1.03
CA SER A 164 32.50 24.91 -0.18
C SER A 164 32.12 23.42 -0.08
N ILE A 165 30.83 23.13 0.11
CA ILE A 165 30.33 21.75 0.15
C ILE A 165 30.40 21.11 -1.21
N LYS A 166 30.11 21.85 -2.28
CA LYS A 166 30.17 21.33 -3.64
C LYS A 166 31.58 20.87 -3.97
N ASP A 167 32.60 21.64 -3.60
CA ASP A 167 34.00 21.28 -3.87
C ASP A 167 34.44 20.09 -3.01
N LYS A 168 34.07 20.05 -1.74
CA LYS A 168 34.35 18.90 -0.88
C LYS A 168 33.64 17.62 -1.34
N LEU A 169 32.41 17.73 -1.84
CA LEU A 169 31.69 16.59 -2.44
C LEU A 169 32.30 16.13 -3.76
N LYS A 170 32.89 17.02 -4.58
CA LYS A 170 33.63 16.62 -5.79
C LYS A 170 34.90 15.84 -5.44
N GLU A 171 35.60 16.20 -4.37
CA GLU A 171 36.77 15.44 -3.89
C GLU A 171 36.37 14.02 -3.46
N LEU A 172 35.29 13.90 -2.68
CA LEU A 172 34.83 12.63 -2.13
C LEU A 172 34.12 11.76 -3.18
N GLN A 173 33.43 12.37 -4.12
CA GLN A 173 32.63 11.66 -5.11
C GLN A 173 32.69 12.33 -6.51
N PRO A 174 33.83 12.23 -7.21
CA PRO A 174 34.07 12.93 -8.49
C PRO A 174 33.05 12.57 -9.59
N GLU A 175 32.56 11.33 -9.58
CA GLU A 175 31.59 10.83 -10.56
C GLU A 175 30.18 11.42 -10.38
N SER A 176 29.86 11.96 -9.19
CA SER A 176 28.53 12.44 -8.88
C SER A 176 28.39 13.94 -9.08
N GLN A 177 27.64 14.31 -10.11
CA GLN A 177 27.34 15.71 -10.40
C GLN A 177 26.07 16.17 -9.68
N ASN A 178 26.08 17.41 -9.17
CA ASN A 178 24.91 18.10 -8.63
C ASN A 178 24.20 17.34 -7.49
N LEU A 179 24.96 16.93 -6.47
CA LEU A 179 24.46 16.27 -5.27
C LEU A 179 23.65 17.20 -4.35
N ILE A 180 23.95 18.49 -4.33
CA ILE A 180 23.22 19.45 -3.50
C ILE A 180 21.84 19.72 -4.11
N ARG A 181 20.77 19.42 -3.37
CA ARG A 181 19.39 19.70 -3.79
C ARG A 181 18.88 21.03 -3.24
N TYR A 182 19.20 21.35 -1.99
CA TYR A 182 18.76 22.59 -1.36
C TYR A 182 19.75 23.04 -0.29
N VAL A 183 19.90 24.36 -0.15
CA VAL A 183 20.66 25.03 0.91
C VAL A 183 19.75 26.11 1.47
N SER A 184 19.54 26.13 2.78
CA SER A 184 18.76 27.17 3.43
C SER A 184 19.54 28.48 3.52
N GLN A 185 18.84 29.58 3.72
CA GLN A 185 19.50 30.80 4.19
C GLN A 185 20.13 30.54 5.58
N THR A 186 21.21 31.24 5.86
CA THR A 186 21.85 31.25 7.19
C THR A 186 20.89 31.94 8.16
N THR A 187 20.56 31.28 9.27
CA THR A 187 19.75 31.88 10.33
C THR A 187 20.54 32.93 11.10
N GLN A 188 19.86 33.74 11.91
CA GLN A 188 20.52 34.71 12.79
C GLN A 188 21.53 34.04 13.74
N ASP A 189 21.27 32.80 14.14
CA ASP A 189 22.16 31.99 15.00
C ASP A 189 23.32 31.34 14.22
N GLY A 190 23.62 31.79 13.00
CA GLY A 190 24.71 31.24 12.18
C GLY A 190 24.49 29.78 11.76
N THR A 191 23.23 29.32 11.66
CA THR A 191 22.91 27.92 11.28
C THR A 191 22.45 27.82 9.83
N CYS A 192 22.94 26.83 9.10
CA CYS A 192 22.51 26.51 7.73
C CYS A 192 22.14 25.02 7.61
N TYR A 193 21.06 24.75 6.87
CA TYR A 193 20.56 23.40 6.61
C TYR A 193 20.64 23.04 5.14
N ILE A 194 21.04 21.81 4.86
CA ILE A 194 21.32 21.38 3.50
C ILE A 194 20.69 20.02 3.25
N LEU A 195 20.05 19.89 2.09
CA LEU A 195 19.56 18.63 1.58
C LEU A 195 20.45 18.17 0.44
N LEU A 196 21.08 17.02 0.62
CA LEU A 196 21.78 16.31 -0.45
C LEU A 196 20.84 15.29 -1.10
N LYS A 197 21.08 14.99 -2.37
CA LYS A 197 20.51 13.81 -3.03
C LYS A 197 21.18 12.56 -2.45
N PRO A 198 20.49 11.41 -2.41
CA PRO A 198 21.11 10.15 -2.02
C PRO A 198 22.25 9.75 -2.96
N PHE A 199 23.34 9.22 -2.40
CA PHE A 199 24.45 8.62 -3.15
C PHE A 199 25.08 7.46 -2.37
N LYS A 200 25.99 6.73 -3.01
CA LYS A 200 26.60 5.53 -2.40
C LYS A 200 27.43 5.94 -1.17
N ASN A 201 27.19 5.29 -0.03
CA ASN A 201 27.86 5.52 1.25
C ASN A 201 27.75 6.96 1.78
N ASP A 202 26.67 7.67 1.42
CA ASP A 202 26.47 9.08 1.75
C ASP A 202 26.67 9.41 3.23
N LYS A 203 25.97 8.70 4.13
CA LYS A 203 26.05 8.94 5.58
C LYS A 203 27.46 8.84 6.15
N SER A 204 28.15 7.74 5.84
CA SER A 204 29.51 7.48 6.36
C SER A 204 30.53 8.48 5.82
N LEU A 205 30.34 8.98 4.59
CA LEU A 205 31.20 10.00 4.00
C LEU A 205 30.98 11.39 4.62
N ILE A 206 29.78 11.65 5.13
CA ILE A 206 29.39 12.94 5.71
C ILE A 206 29.80 13.05 7.18
N GLU A 207 29.82 11.96 7.95
CA GLU A 207 30.07 11.95 9.40
C GLU A 207 31.39 12.61 9.82
N ASN A 208 32.40 12.62 8.95
CA ASN A 208 33.74 13.19 9.24
C ASN A 208 34.05 14.42 8.39
N MET A 209 33.03 15.13 7.88
CA MET A 209 33.20 16.23 6.96
C MET A 209 33.29 17.58 7.70
N GLU A 210 34.29 18.37 7.35
CA GLU A 210 34.49 19.74 7.86
C GLU A 210 34.62 20.72 6.69
N LEU A 211 34.17 21.96 6.91
CA LEU A 211 34.27 23.04 5.95
C LEU A 211 35.25 24.09 6.45
N LYS A 212 36.10 24.57 5.54
CA LYS A 212 37.05 25.65 5.83
C LYS A 212 36.42 26.99 5.47
N PHE A 213 36.26 27.86 6.46
CA PHE A 213 35.87 29.25 6.24
C PHE A 213 36.92 30.16 6.86
N GLY A 214 37.78 30.76 6.02
CA GLY A 214 38.93 31.52 6.49
C GLY A 214 39.93 30.62 7.22
N GLU A 215 40.19 30.91 8.50
CA GLU A 215 41.07 30.13 9.37
C GLU A 215 40.32 29.08 10.22
N GLU A 216 38.99 29.08 10.19
CA GLU A 216 38.17 28.20 11.01
C GLU A 216 37.71 26.95 10.24
N ASN A 217 37.79 25.79 10.90
CA ASN A 217 37.19 24.55 10.43
C ASN A 217 35.85 24.35 11.14
N ILE A 218 34.76 24.33 10.38
CA ILE A 218 33.41 24.18 10.89
C ILE A 218 32.95 22.75 10.61
N PRO A 219 32.59 21.96 11.64
CA PRO A 219 32.12 20.60 11.45
C PRO A 219 30.71 20.57 10.85
N ILE A 220 30.49 19.60 9.96
CA ILE A 220 29.16 19.29 9.43
C ILE A 220 28.58 18.14 10.26
N SER A 221 27.36 18.30 10.73
CA SER A 221 26.62 17.22 11.40
C SER A 221 25.44 16.74 10.57
N LEU A 222 25.16 15.45 10.64
CA LEU A 222 23.90 14.89 10.15
C LEU A 222 22.81 15.22 11.18
N ALA A 223 21.69 15.83 10.73
CA ALA A 223 20.58 16.12 11.62
C ALA A 223 20.01 14.82 12.20
N ASP A 224 19.73 14.77 13.50
CA ASP A 224 19.07 13.59 14.09
C ASP A 224 17.63 13.40 13.54
N GLN A 225 16.97 12.30 13.87
CA GLN A 225 15.64 12.00 13.31
C GLN A 225 14.57 13.06 13.68
N ASP A 226 14.61 13.62 14.88
CA ASP A 226 13.62 14.61 15.29
C ASP A 226 13.93 15.99 14.71
N GLU A 227 15.21 16.36 14.62
CA GLU A 227 15.70 17.54 13.91
C GLU A 227 15.37 17.47 12.41
N ALA A 228 15.72 16.37 11.74
CA ALA A 228 15.44 16.14 10.34
C ALA A 228 13.94 16.29 10.05
N ARG A 229 13.07 15.76 10.93
CA ARG A 229 11.61 15.94 10.80
C ARG A 229 11.22 17.41 10.88
N ARG A 230 11.75 18.17 11.84
CA ARG A 230 11.48 19.61 11.95
C ARG A 230 11.95 20.35 10.70
N ILE A 231 13.20 20.14 10.29
CA ILE A 231 13.82 20.78 9.11
C ILE A 231 12.99 20.52 7.84
N ILE A 232 12.58 19.27 7.59
CA ILE A 232 11.77 18.91 6.43
C ILE A 232 10.47 19.73 6.39
N HIS A 233 9.83 19.96 7.53
CA HIS A 233 8.52 20.60 7.59
C HIS A 233 8.57 22.13 7.70
N SER A 234 9.58 22.69 8.39
CA SER A 234 9.66 24.13 8.68
C SER A 234 10.66 24.89 7.81
N VAL A 235 11.73 24.25 7.35
CA VAL A 235 12.81 24.92 6.60
C VAL A 235 12.67 24.67 5.10
N PHE A 236 12.41 23.44 4.69
CA PHE A 236 12.37 23.12 3.26
C PHE A 236 11.08 23.62 2.59
N PRO A 237 11.18 24.36 1.45
CA PRO A 237 10.00 24.72 0.67
C PRO A 237 9.20 23.50 0.20
N ARG A 238 7.88 23.66 0.01
CA ARG A 238 6.98 22.56 -0.41
C ARG A 238 7.44 21.83 -1.67
N HIS A 239 8.04 22.51 -2.64
CA HIS A 239 8.52 21.87 -3.86
C HIS A 239 9.72 20.95 -3.57
N ILE A 240 10.65 21.35 -2.70
CA ILE A 240 11.78 20.52 -2.25
C ILE A 240 11.28 19.29 -1.48
N GLN A 241 10.29 19.46 -0.59
CA GLN A 241 9.68 18.34 0.12
C GLN A 241 9.09 17.30 -0.85
N LYS A 242 8.34 17.76 -1.87
CA LYS A 242 7.76 16.89 -2.92
C LYS A 242 8.83 16.19 -3.75
N GLU A 243 9.91 16.89 -4.13
CA GLU A 243 11.02 16.29 -4.86
C GLU A 243 11.76 15.22 -4.04
N ARG A 244 11.96 15.46 -2.74
CA ARG A 244 12.51 14.46 -1.82
C ARG A 244 11.63 13.22 -1.73
N GLU A 245 10.31 13.40 -1.64
CA GLU A 245 9.36 12.28 -1.63
C GLU A 245 9.38 11.50 -2.95
N LYS A 246 9.47 12.20 -4.10
CA LYS A 246 9.64 11.56 -5.41
C LYS A 246 10.91 10.73 -5.48
N GLU A 247 12.04 11.23 -4.97
CA GLU A 247 13.30 10.50 -4.94
C GLU A 247 13.19 9.22 -4.09
N LEU A 248 12.60 9.34 -2.90
CA LEU A 248 12.37 8.20 -2.02
C LEU A 248 11.45 7.15 -2.67
N ASN A 249 10.41 7.59 -3.38
CA ASN A 249 9.55 6.68 -4.13
C ASN A 249 10.29 6.03 -5.32
N LYS A 250 11.13 6.79 -6.04
CA LYS A 250 11.96 6.26 -7.13
C LYS A 250 12.91 5.18 -6.63
N GLN A 251 13.58 5.39 -5.50
CA GLN A 251 14.43 4.39 -4.87
C GLN A 251 13.67 3.15 -4.42
N LYS A 252 12.49 3.33 -3.80
CA LYS A 252 11.61 2.20 -3.44
C LYS A 252 11.21 1.41 -4.67
N MET A 253 10.80 2.07 -5.75
CA MET A 253 10.43 1.39 -7.00
C MET A 253 11.63 0.66 -7.61
N ALA A 254 12.81 1.28 -7.64
CA ALA A 254 14.03 0.65 -8.11
C ALA A 254 14.36 -0.60 -7.28
N PHE A 255 14.32 -0.50 -5.96
CA PHE A 255 14.52 -1.63 -5.04
C PHE A 255 13.52 -2.75 -5.24
N MET A 256 12.22 -2.42 -5.41
CA MET A 256 11.17 -3.41 -5.66
C MET A 256 11.28 -4.07 -7.03
N SER A 257 11.89 -3.39 -8.01
CA SER A 257 12.13 -3.90 -9.37
C SER A 257 13.39 -4.76 -9.50
N MET A 258 14.19 -4.89 -8.44
CA MET A 258 15.39 -5.72 -8.47
C MET A 258 15.04 -7.22 -8.51
N PRO A 259 15.84 -8.05 -9.20
CA PRO A 259 15.67 -9.49 -9.20
C PRO A 259 15.81 -10.10 -7.80
N ILE A 260 14.99 -11.11 -7.52
CA ILE A 260 14.97 -11.84 -6.24
C ILE A 260 15.11 -13.33 -6.47
N VAL A 261 15.62 -14.05 -5.46
CA VAL A 261 15.69 -15.51 -5.45
C VAL A 261 14.78 -16.08 -4.36
N VAL A 262 13.82 -16.91 -4.75
CA VAL A 262 12.87 -17.56 -3.82
C VAL A 262 12.73 -19.02 -4.20
N GLY A 263 12.93 -19.95 -3.25
CA GLY A 263 12.88 -21.39 -3.54
C GLY A 263 13.91 -21.86 -4.56
N GLY A 264 15.06 -21.20 -4.62
CA GLY A 264 16.10 -21.46 -5.63
C GLY A 264 15.73 -20.99 -7.04
N GLN A 265 14.68 -20.19 -7.19
CA GLN A 265 14.24 -19.64 -8.48
C GLN A 265 14.40 -18.12 -8.51
N THR A 266 14.88 -17.62 -9.65
CA THR A 266 15.03 -16.20 -9.90
C THR A 266 13.73 -15.60 -10.44
N PHE A 267 13.29 -14.49 -9.85
CA PHE A 267 12.16 -13.70 -10.33
C PHE A 267 12.65 -12.29 -10.67
N ALA A 268 12.13 -11.70 -11.75
CA ALA A 268 12.52 -10.37 -12.20
C ALA A 268 12.26 -9.26 -11.15
N SER A 269 11.26 -9.46 -10.28
CA SER A 269 10.92 -8.54 -9.19
C SER A 269 9.97 -9.22 -8.20
N ILE A 270 9.69 -8.55 -7.07
CA ILE A 270 8.64 -8.98 -6.14
C ILE A 270 7.26 -9.00 -6.81
N GLU A 271 7.00 -8.06 -7.71
CA GLU A 271 5.73 -8.02 -8.45
C GLU A 271 5.62 -9.18 -9.45
N HIS A 272 6.74 -9.55 -10.07
CA HIS A 272 6.80 -10.74 -10.92
C HIS A 272 6.44 -12.00 -10.12
N LEU A 273 7.04 -12.18 -8.93
CA LEU A 273 6.71 -13.29 -8.04
C LEU A 273 5.22 -13.30 -7.67
N ARG A 274 4.67 -12.15 -7.25
CA ARG A 274 3.25 -12.02 -6.90
C ARG A 274 2.35 -12.47 -8.06
N ARG A 275 2.65 -12.04 -9.29
CA ARG A 275 1.91 -12.44 -10.49
C ARG A 275 2.00 -13.95 -10.72
N CYS A 276 3.20 -14.52 -10.68
CA CYS A 276 3.38 -15.97 -10.88
C CYS A 276 2.62 -16.81 -9.85
N ILE A 277 2.63 -16.41 -8.57
CA ILE A 277 1.89 -17.13 -7.52
C ILE A 277 0.38 -17.02 -7.71
N LYS A 278 -0.10 -15.86 -8.15
CA LYS A 278 -1.52 -15.68 -8.50
C LYS A 278 -1.91 -16.55 -9.70
N GLU A 279 -1.09 -16.59 -10.74
CA GLU A 279 -1.32 -17.46 -11.90
C GLU A 279 -1.38 -18.94 -11.51
N VAL A 280 -0.49 -19.41 -10.62
CA VAL A 280 -0.55 -20.78 -10.06
C VAL A 280 -1.89 -21.02 -9.37
N LEU A 281 -2.35 -20.09 -8.54
CA LEU A 281 -3.60 -20.22 -7.80
C LEU A 281 -4.83 -20.24 -8.74
N ASP A 282 -4.83 -19.38 -9.75
CA ASP A 282 -5.94 -19.24 -10.70
C ASP A 282 -6.04 -20.47 -11.62
N GLN A 283 -4.90 -20.96 -12.14
CA GLN A 283 -4.83 -22.07 -13.10
C GLN A 283 -4.97 -23.46 -12.48
N SER A 284 -4.61 -23.62 -11.21
CA SER A 284 -4.67 -24.93 -10.56
C SER A 284 -6.09 -25.29 -10.14
N GLU A 285 -6.45 -26.56 -10.23
CA GLU A 285 -7.74 -27.07 -9.78
C GLU A 285 -7.80 -27.14 -8.24
N VAL A 286 -9.02 -27.14 -7.69
CA VAL A 286 -9.22 -27.35 -6.25
C VAL A 286 -8.74 -28.76 -5.89
N ASN A 287 -8.09 -28.89 -4.74
CA ASN A 287 -7.40 -30.09 -4.26
C ASN A 287 -6.12 -30.48 -5.01
N THR A 288 -5.60 -29.62 -5.90
CA THR A 288 -4.25 -29.81 -6.44
C THR A 288 -3.23 -29.82 -5.29
N VAL A 289 -2.43 -30.89 -5.20
CA VAL A 289 -1.36 -31.06 -4.21
C VAL A 289 -0.02 -30.82 -4.90
N PHE A 290 0.83 -29.99 -4.29
CA PHE A 290 2.19 -29.74 -4.74
C PHE A 290 3.18 -30.60 -3.94
N GLU A 291 3.81 -31.55 -4.63
CA GLU A 291 4.81 -32.47 -4.06
C GLU A 291 6.12 -31.76 -3.71
N LYS A 292 6.91 -32.34 -2.79
CA LYS A 292 8.12 -31.72 -2.21
C LYS A 292 9.20 -31.43 -3.24
N GLU A 293 9.31 -32.27 -4.26
CA GLU A 293 10.29 -32.14 -5.33
C GLU A 293 9.90 -31.02 -6.31
N SER A 294 8.62 -30.66 -6.36
CA SER A 294 8.09 -29.67 -7.32
C SER A 294 8.66 -28.28 -7.06
N LEU A 295 8.90 -27.55 -8.16
CA LEU A 295 9.39 -26.18 -8.09
C LEU A 295 8.41 -25.27 -7.35
N ILE A 296 7.11 -25.46 -7.59
CA ILE A 296 6.03 -24.68 -6.99
C ILE A 296 6.04 -24.87 -5.47
N TYR A 297 6.17 -26.11 -4.98
CA TYR A 297 6.27 -26.38 -3.55
C TYR A 297 7.47 -25.65 -2.93
N LYS A 298 8.67 -25.75 -3.52
CA LYS A 298 9.89 -25.10 -3.01
C LYS A 298 9.72 -23.58 -2.90
N VAL A 299 9.12 -22.96 -3.92
CA VAL A 299 8.82 -21.52 -3.92
C VAL A 299 7.79 -21.18 -2.84
N LEU A 300 6.68 -21.92 -2.75
CA LEU A 300 5.63 -21.67 -1.76
C LEU A 300 6.13 -21.87 -0.32
N LEU A 301 6.94 -22.89 -0.07
CA LEU A 301 7.59 -23.15 1.22
C LEU A 301 8.54 -22.00 1.58
N SER A 302 9.36 -21.54 0.63
CA SER A 302 10.25 -20.38 0.85
C SER A 302 9.48 -19.09 1.13
N ILE A 303 8.33 -18.89 0.47
CA ILE A 303 7.44 -17.75 0.78
C ILE A 303 6.87 -17.90 2.20
N LEU A 304 6.53 -19.13 2.62
CA LEU A 304 5.97 -19.41 3.95
C LEU A 304 6.91 -19.01 5.09
N GLU A 305 8.23 -19.02 4.86
CA GLU A 305 9.25 -18.52 5.82
C GLU A 305 9.04 -17.07 6.22
N TYR A 306 8.42 -16.26 5.36
CA TYR A 306 8.10 -14.87 5.61
C TYR A 306 6.75 -14.68 6.32
N HIS A 307 6.05 -15.75 6.69
CA HIS A 307 4.78 -15.62 7.42
C HIS A 307 5.02 -15.05 8.84
N PRO A 308 4.20 -14.10 9.34
CA PRO A 308 4.36 -13.54 10.69
C PRO A 308 4.32 -14.58 11.83
N LYS A 309 3.73 -15.75 11.58
CA LYS A 309 3.70 -16.91 12.48
C LYS A 309 4.51 -18.10 11.92
N ARG A 310 5.68 -17.85 11.32
CA ARG A 310 6.48 -18.86 10.59
C ARG A 310 6.70 -20.16 11.37
N GLU A 311 7.07 -20.06 12.65
CA GLU A 311 7.42 -21.22 13.49
C GLU A 311 6.25 -22.20 13.63
N LYS A 312 5.03 -21.66 13.76
CA LYS A 312 3.82 -22.47 13.85
C LYS A 312 3.43 -23.05 12.49
N LYS A 313 3.52 -22.25 11.42
CA LYS A 313 3.07 -22.65 10.09
C LYS A 313 3.98 -23.68 9.44
N ILE A 314 5.30 -23.58 9.60
CA ILE A 314 6.28 -24.48 8.96
C ILE A 314 6.39 -25.83 9.67
N LYS A 315 6.08 -25.88 10.97
CA LYS A 315 6.18 -27.12 11.74
C LYS A 315 5.26 -28.21 11.18
N GLY A 316 5.86 -29.34 10.82
CA GLY A 316 5.13 -30.54 10.37
C GLY A 316 4.46 -30.41 9.01
N VAL A 317 4.90 -29.48 8.15
CA VAL A 317 4.39 -29.38 6.77
C VAL A 317 4.79 -30.64 6.00
N ASP A 318 3.80 -31.38 5.50
CA ASP A 318 4.03 -32.48 4.56
C ASP A 318 3.96 -31.98 3.12
N SER A 319 2.84 -31.37 2.72
CA SER A 319 2.65 -30.81 1.38
C SER A 319 1.88 -29.49 1.43
N ILE A 320 1.74 -28.83 0.29
CA ILE A 320 0.89 -27.64 0.12
C ILE A 320 -0.15 -27.98 -0.93
N CYS A 321 -1.40 -27.65 -0.68
CA CYS A 321 -2.50 -27.87 -1.63
C CYS A 321 -3.34 -26.61 -1.81
N ILE A 322 -4.22 -26.64 -2.81
CA ILE A 322 -5.20 -25.58 -3.05
C ILE A 322 -6.56 -26.04 -2.55
N ARG A 323 -7.21 -25.21 -1.74
CA ARG A 323 -8.59 -25.43 -1.29
C ARG A 323 -9.40 -24.15 -1.36
N ILE A 324 -10.71 -24.30 -1.26
CA ILE A 324 -11.64 -23.18 -1.16
C ILE A 324 -11.61 -22.66 0.28
N HIS A 325 -11.49 -21.35 0.46
CA HIS A 325 -11.53 -20.76 1.78
C HIS A 325 -12.96 -20.81 2.36
N GLU A 326 -13.09 -21.35 3.57
CA GLU A 326 -14.37 -21.60 4.27
C GLU A 326 -15.18 -20.32 4.55
N ASN A 327 -14.55 -19.14 4.57
CA ASN A 327 -15.20 -17.85 4.81
C ASN A 327 -15.70 -17.12 3.55
N SER A 328 -15.85 -17.79 2.41
CA SER A 328 -16.41 -17.19 1.17
C SER A 328 -17.94 -16.99 1.21
N THR A 329 -18.51 -16.68 2.37
CA THR A 329 -19.95 -16.39 2.55
C THR A 329 -20.35 -14.95 2.17
N ASN A 330 -19.45 -14.16 1.58
CA ASN A 330 -19.74 -12.81 1.11
C ASN A 330 -19.93 -12.75 -0.41
N LYS A 331 -21.20 -12.87 -0.83
CA LYS A 331 -21.93 -12.00 -1.78
C LYS A 331 -21.41 -11.76 -3.22
N ASP A 332 -20.28 -12.30 -3.62
CA ASP A 332 -19.89 -12.43 -5.02
C ASP A 332 -19.38 -13.86 -5.20
N ASP A 333 -19.89 -14.57 -6.21
CA ASP A 333 -19.81 -16.02 -6.40
C ASP A 333 -18.40 -16.54 -6.79
N LEU A 334 -17.37 -16.13 -6.05
CA LEU A 334 -16.01 -16.67 -6.17
C LEU A 334 -15.57 -17.23 -4.81
N CYS A 335 -15.77 -18.54 -4.65
CA CYS A 335 -14.96 -19.37 -3.77
C CYS A 335 -13.47 -19.07 -4.02
N SER A 336 -12.89 -18.15 -3.25
CA SER A 336 -11.50 -17.75 -3.47
C SER A 336 -10.60 -18.92 -3.09
N LYS A 337 -10.03 -19.57 -4.12
CA LYS A 337 -8.97 -20.57 -3.94
C LYS A 337 -7.88 -19.97 -3.04
N CYS A 338 -7.38 -20.75 -2.10
CA CYS A 338 -6.29 -20.38 -1.20
C CYS A 338 -5.32 -21.56 -1.06
N PHE A 339 -4.09 -21.25 -0.65
CA PHE A 339 -3.11 -22.28 -0.32
C PHE A 339 -3.31 -22.77 1.11
N TYR A 340 -3.26 -24.08 1.27
CA TYR A 340 -3.37 -24.80 2.53
C TYR A 340 -2.13 -25.64 2.74
N ILE A 341 -1.63 -25.63 3.97
CA ILE A 341 -0.63 -26.57 4.46
C ILE A 341 -1.35 -27.88 4.77
N VAL A 342 -0.79 -28.98 4.29
CA VAL A 342 -1.22 -30.34 4.63
C VAL A 342 -0.25 -30.90 5.66
N ARG A 343 -0.78 -31.39 6.78
CA ARG A 343 -0.02 -32.15 7.78
C ARG A 343 -0.57 -33.56 7.86
N LYS A 344 0.34 -34.54 7.93
CA LYS A 344 -0.03 -35.95 8.12
C LYS A 344 0.26 -36.37 9.54
N SER A 345 -0.78 -36.83 10.23
CA SER A 345 -0.65 -37.49 11.53
C SER A 345 -0.06 -38.90 11.37
N PRO A 346 0.51 -39.49 12.42
CA PRO A 346 1.03 -40.86 12.39
C PRO A 346 0.00 -41.90 11.92
N ASP A 347 -1.28 -41.65 12.21
CA ASP A 347 -2.41 -42.50 11.83
C ASP A 347 -2.88 -42.28 10.37
N GLY A 348 -2.16 -41.48 9.59
CA GLY A 348 -2.47 -41.19 8.18
C GLY A 348 -3.58 -40.14 7.97
N THR A 349 -4.12 -39.55 9.04
CA THR A 349 -5.13 -38.48 8.94
C THR A 349 -4.47 -37.18 8.48
N GLU A 350 -5.09 -36.50 7.51
CA GLU A 350 -4.62 -35.22 6.98
C GLU A 350 -5.31 -34.04 7.63
N GLU A 351 -4.54 -33.12 8.19
CA GLU A 351 -5.02 -31.83 8.69
C GLU A 351 -4.65 -30.72 7.71
N PHE A 352 -5.59 -29.80 7.47
CA PHE A 352 -5.46 -28.70 6.53
C PHE A 352 -5.48 -27.38 7.26
N GLU A 353 -4.46 -26.54 7.05
CA GLU A 353 -4.40 -25.21 7.64
C GLU A 353 -4.12 -24.16 6.55
N ASP A 354 -4.99 -23.16 6.43
CA ASP A 354 -4.81 -22.08 5.46
C ASP A 354 -3.58 -21.23 5.80
N PHE A 355 -2.96 -20.60 4.80
CA PHE A 355 -2.05 -19.51 5.06
C PHE A 355 -2.17 -18.39 4.03
N SER A 356 -1.98 -17.17 4.49
CA SER A 356 -2.12 -15.99 3.64
C SER A 356 -0.81 -15.69 2.92
N ILE A 357 -0.74 -16.05 1.64
CA ILE A 357 0.35 -15.65 0.73
C ILE A 357 0.57 -14.14 0.74
N ASN A 358 -0.52 -13.35 0.77
CA ASN A 358 -0.40 -11.89 0.80
C ASN A 358 0.35 -11.40 2.03
N LYS A 359 0.14 -12.00 3.21
CA LYS A 359 0.90 -11.65 4.43
C LYS A 359 2.38 -12.01 4.28
N CYS A 360 2.68 -13.17 3.67
CA CYS A 360 4.05 -13.57 3.39
C CYS A 360 4.74 -12.60 2.42
N LEU A 361 4.10 -12.27 1.29
CA LEU A 361 4.64 -11.34 0.29
C LEU A 361 4.84 -9.93 0.84
N GLN A 362 3.99 -9.48 1.77
CA GLN A 362 4.15 -8.20 2.46
C GLN A 362 5.38 -8.17 3.39
N GLN A 363 5.71 -9.28 4.05
CA GLN A 363 6.94 -9.36 4.84
C GLN A 363 8.16 -9.50 3.94
N LEU A 364 8.07 -10.33 2.89
CA LEU A 364 9.11 -10.49 1.88
C LEU A 364 9.47 -9.15 1.24
N SER A 365 8.49 -8.29 0.93
CA SER A 365 8.77 -6.99 0.32
C SER A 365 9.51 -6.00 1.23
N ARG A 366 9.59 -6.26 2.54
CA ARG A 366 10.36 -5.42 3.48
C ARG A 366 11.85 -5.77 3.47
N ASN A 367 12.17 -7.03 3.24
CA ASN A 367 13.55 -7.51 3.13
C ASN A 367 13.64 -8.60 2.07
N PRO A 368 13.57 -8.24 0.78
CA PRO A 368 13.58 -9.21 -0.31
C PRO A 368 14.95 -9.90 -0.42
N PRO A 369 14.96 -11.21 -0.74
CA PRO A 369 16.20 -11.95 -1.02
C PRO A 369 16.72 -11.55 -2.41
N LEU A 370 17.38 -10.39 -2.49
CA LEU A 370 17.94 -9.87 -3.72
C LEU A 370 19.03 -10.81 -4.27
N SER A 371 19.01 -11.06 -5.58
CA SER A 371 20.01 -11.92 -6.24
C SER A 371 21.44 -11.40 -6.03
N SER A 372 21.65 -10.09 -6.13
CA SER A 372 22.98 -9.47 -5.98
C SER A 372 23.59 -9.66 -4.59
N LYS A 373 22.77 -9.60 -3.53
CA LYS A 373 23.25 -9.80 -2.14
C LYS A 373 23.68 -11.25 -1.88
N LEU A 374 23.07 -12.20 -2.59
CA LEU A 374 23.41 -13.62 -2.48
C LEU A 374 24.70 -13.93 -3.24
N GLU A 375 24.97 -13.25 -4.35
CA GLU A 375 26.24 -13.33 -5.09
C GLU A 375 27.41 -12.73 -4.29
N GLU A 376 27.20 -11.58 -3.62
CA GLU A 376 28.20 -10.98 -2.73
C GLU A 376 28.55 -11.92 -1.56
N ALA A 377 27.55 -12.53 -0.92
CA ALA A 377 27.75 -13.48 0.19
C ALA A 377 28.41 -14.81 -0.24
N SER A 378 28.26 -15.21 -1.51
CA SER A 378 28.93 -16.42 -2.02
C SER A 378 30.37 -16.14 -2.47
N ASN A 379 30.68 -14.92 -2.91
CA ASN A 379 32.04 -14.50 -3.22
C ASN A 379 32.90 -14.27 -1.97
N GLU A 380 32.33 -13.76 -0.86
CA GLU A 380 33.06 -13.61 0.41
C GLU A 380 33.40 -14.96 1.05
N ASN A 381 32.54 -15.96 0.92
CA ASN A 381 32.80 -17.33 1.42
C ASN A 381 33.65 -18.19 0.47
N GLY A 382 33.95 -17.70 -0.74
CA GLY A 382 34.80 -18.37 -1.73
C GLY A 382 36.25 -17.87 -1.76
N ALA A 383 36.59 -16.86 -0.95
CA ALA A 383 37.94 -16.31 -0.85
C ALA A 383 38.83 -17.00 0.21
N GLU A 384 38.30 -17.99 0.93
CA GLU A 384 39.07 -18.93 1.76
C GLU A 384 39.09 -20.31 1.09
N CYS A 385 39.92 -20.48 0.05
CA CYS A 385 40.41 -21.78 -0.41
C CYS A 385 41.83 -21.63 -0.94
#